data_AF-A0A7W9W2N3-F1
#
_entry.id   AF-A0A7W9W2N3-F1
#
_cell.length_a   1.000
_cell.length_b   1.000
_cell.length_c   1.000
_cell.angle_alpha   90.00
_cell.angle_beta   90.00
_cell.angle_gamma   90.00
#
_symmetry.space_group_name_H-M   'P 1'
#
loop_
_entity.id
_entity.type
_entity.pdbx_description
1 polymer ?
#
loop_
_entity_poly.entity_id
_entity_poly.type
_entity_poly.pdbx_seq_one_letter_code
_entity_poly.pdbx_strand_id
1 'polypeptide(L)'
;MEAIKLPKKYRDICEEIKNGSAESLAKLDAFEEKFPHQNLAVRAGVEFFDRKYEEAVSHTLLLMPFWDEWYYSNVANEYMMAMCFAAKKIGREAEVSKALQEEQSRLMEAEEEKCLKGSCQRYNYCKILLDYMQQDILPESRSKDYQPPKAPKTASELIAEGKLNSEKDFDKMKLLNLLFMKGSPEDTVDYYERIKDLNLGELYYEQACICYRYLGQKDKVLEVVESWAKSKLWDVASPTQVRPMSFFMYPFMHEYLENEESLKRIREVIFG
;
A
#
# COMPACT_ATOMS: atom_id res chain seq x y z
N MET A 1 -18.20 15.58 -4.29
CA MET A 1 -17.27 16.62 -4.78
C MET A 1 -16.66 16.15 -6.09
N GLU A 2 -16.15 17.06 -6.92
CA GLU A 2 -15.45 16.70 -8.15
C GLU A 2 -13.96 16.47 -7.86
N ALA A 3 -13.35 15.49 -8.52
CA ALA A 3 -11.93 15.22 -8.39
C ALA A 3 -11.09 16.43 -8.85
N ILE A 4 -10.10 16.82 -8.05
CA ILE A 4 -9.30 18.01 -8.30
C ILE A 4 -8.20 17.72 -9.33
N LYS A 5 -8.15 18.53 -10.38
CA LYS A 5 -7.09 18.47 -11.40
C LYS A 5 -5.93 19.39 -11.02
N LEU A 6 -4.81 18.78 -10.64
CA LEU A 6 -3.57 19.50 -10.30
C LEU A 6 -2.90 20.13 -11.54
N PRO A 7 -2.24 21.30 -11.42
CA PRO A 7 -1.46 21.89 -12.51
C PRO A 7 -0.13 21.16 -12.70
N LYS A 8 0.49 21.29 -13.89
CA LYS A 8 1.77 20.63 -14.20
C LYS A 8 2.86 20.97 -13.17
N LYS A 9 3.00 22.26 -12.84
CA LYS A 9 4.01 22.74 -11.87
C LYS A 9 3.89 22.05 -10.50
N TYR A 10 2.66 21.78 -10.04
CA TYR A 10 2.44 21.05 -8.80
C TYR A 10 2.91 19.60 -8.93
N ARG A 11 2.51 18.92 -10.01
CA ARG A 11 2.93 17.53 -10.27
C ARG A 11 4.44 17.38 -10.39
N ASP A 12 5.12 18.36 -11.01
CA ASP A 12 6.58 18.38 -11.11
C ASP A 12 7.22 18.46 -9.70
N ILE A 13 6.68 19.29 -8.80
CA ILE A 13 7.15 19.36 -7.39
C ILE A 13 6.93 18.02 -6.68
N CYS A 14 5.77 17.38 -6.84
CA CYS A 14 5.53 16.05 -6.29
C CYS A 14 6.55 15.03 -6.80
N GLU A 15 6.92 15.09 -8.08
CA GLU A 15 7.94 14.20 -8.65
C GLU A 15 9.33 14.45 -8.05
N GLU A 16 9.71 15.71 -7.83
CA GLU A 16 10.93 16.04 -7.09
C GLU A 16 10.93 15.44 -5.68
N ILE A 17 9.80 15.54 -4.95
CA ILE A 17 9.65 14.99 -3.61
C ILE A 17 9.72 13.45 -3.64
N LYS A 18 9.07 12.80 -4.61
CA LYS A 18 9.15 11.33 -4.83
C LYS A 18 10.58 10.86 -5.01
N ASN A 19 11.40 11.66 -5.69
CA ASN A 19 12.82 11.38 -5.93
C ASN A 19 13.74 11.84 -4.78
N GLY A 20 13.19 12.15 -3.61
CA GLY A 20 13.97 12.40 -2.39
C GLY A 20 14.30 13.86 -2.10
N SER A 21 13.83 14.82 -2.90
CA SER A 21 14.05 16.24 -2.63
C SER A 21 13.19 16.73 -1.46
N ALA A 22 13.78 16.77 -0.26
CA ALA A 22 13.13 17.33 0.92
C ALA A 22 12.85 18.83 0.79
N GLU A 23 13.74 19.58 0.13
CA GLU A 23 13.59 21.03 -0.10
C GLU A 23 12.37 21.37 -0.97
N SER A 24 11.98 20.44 -1.85
CA SER A 24 10.82 20.62 -2.71
C SER A 24 9.50 20.63 -1.94
N LEU A 25 9.46 20.14 -0.69
CA LEU A 25 8.26 20.17 0.14
C LEU A 25 7.80 21.61 0.43
N ALA A 26 8.74 22.54 0.68
CA ALA A 26 8.41 23.96 0.92
C ALA A 26 7.89 24.67 -0.35
N LYS A 27 8.19 24.15 -1.54
CA LYS A 27 7.67 24.74 -2.80
C LYS A 27 6.15 24.58 -2.93
N LEU A 28 5.55 23.67 -2.17
CA LEU A 28 4.10 23.49 -2.13
C LEU A 28 3.36 24.67 -1.47
N ASP A 29 4.04 25.48 -0.65
CA ASP A 29 3.41 26.62 0.04
C ASP A 29 2.84 27.64 -0.95
N ALA A 30 3.44 27.75 -2.14
CA ALA A 30 2.93 28.57 -3.25
C ALA A 30 1.54 28.12 -3.77
N PHE A 31 1.05 26.97 -3.33
CA PHE A 31 -0.22 26.37 -3.73
C PHE A 31 -1.22 26.22 -2.57
N GLU A 32 -0.86 26.64 -1.36
CA GLU A 32 -1.64 26.38 -0.14
C GLU A 32 -3.07 26.94 -0.22
N GLU A 33 -3.26 28.15 -0.74
CA GLU A 33 -4.59 28.74 -0.89
C GLU A 33 -5.49 27.96 -1.86
N LYS A 34 -4.90 27.32 -2.88
CA LYS A 34 -5.65 26.71 -3.99
C LYS A 34 -5.81 25.20 -3.85
N PHE A 35 -4.83 24.53 -3.27
CA PHE A 35 -4.77 23.08 -3.12
C PHE A 35 -4.37 22.68 -1.69
N PRO A 36 -5.08 23.19 -0.66
CA PRO A 36 -4.68 22.97 0.74
C PRO A 36 -4.70 21.48 1.10
N HIS A 37 -5.70 20.73 0.65
CA HIS A 37 -5.84 19.30 0.96
C HIS A 37 -4.78 18.45 0.23
N GLN A 38 -4.45 18.78 -1.02
CA GLN A 38 -3.41 18.05 -1.75
C GLN A 38 -2.03 18.35 -1.15
N ASN A 39 -1.76 19.58 -0.73
CA ASN A 39 -0.54 19.94 0.00
C ASN A 39 -0.42 19.11 1.28
N LEU A 40 -1.51 19.07 2.05
CA LEU A 40 -1.57 18.37 3.32
C LEU A 40 -1.38 16.85 3.14
N ALA A 41 -1.95 16.26 2.08
CA ALA A 41 -1.75 14.85 1.76
C ALA A 41 -0.29 14.54 1.43
N VAL A 42 0.38 15.39 0.63
CA VAL A 42 1.80 15.22 0.31
C VAL A 42 2.66 15.28 1.58
N ARG A 43 2.38 16.23 2.47
CA ARG A 43 3.05 16.35 3.77
C ARG A 43 2.84 15.11 4.65
N ALA A 44 1.59 14.69 4.82
CA ALA A 44 1.25 13.48 5.58
C ALA A 44 1.96 12.24 5.04
N GLY A 45 2.04 12.07 3.71
CA GLY A 45 2.75 10.94 3.10
C GLY A 45 4.24 10.92 3.45
N VAL A 46 4.90 12.08 3.44
CA VAL A 46 6.30 12.22 3.90
C VAL A 46 6.42 11.93 5.39
N GLU A 47 5.52 12.47 6.22
CA GLU A 47 5.53 12.32 7.67
C GLU A 47 5.33 10.87 8.11
N PHE A 48 4.42 10.12 7.48
CA PHE A 48 4.27 8.68 7.73
C PHE A 48 5.57 7.92 7.47
N PHE A 49 6.21 8.21 6.33
CA PHE A 49 7.44 7.53 5.96
C PHE A 49 8.64 7.97 6.82
N ASP A 50 8.58 9.18 7.38
CA ASP A 50 9.53 9.71 8.39
C ASP A 50 9.24 9.21 9.81
N ARG A 51 8.14 8.48 10.01
CA ARG A 51 7.59 8.08 11.31
C ARG A 51 7.28 9.26 12.25
N LYS A 52 6.95 10.43 11.68
CA LYS A 52 6.40 11.59 12.38
C LYS A 52 4.90 11.40 12.57
N TYR A 53 4.57 10.38 13.37
CA TYR A 53 3.21 9.84 13.44
C TYR A 53 2.20 10.81 14.04
N GLU A 54 2.62 11.68 14.97
CA GLU A 54 1.72 12.69 15.55
C GLU A 54 1.23 13.68 14.49
N GLU A 55 2.16 14.21 13.69
CA GLU A 55 1.87 15.11 12.59
C GLU A 55 1.08 14.40 11.49
N ALA A 56 1.53 13.21 11.07
CA ALA A 56 0.90 12.43 10.01
C ALA A 56 -0.57 12.09 10.32
N VAL A 57 -0.85 11.65 11.56
CA VAL A 57 -2.23 11.35 12.01
C VAL A 57 -3.05 12.63 12.04
N SER A 58 -2.52 13.73 12.59
CA SER A 58 -3.24 15.01 12.67
C SER A 58 -3.60 15.55 11.28
N HIS A 59 -2.66 15.53 10.34
CA HIS A 59 -2.89 15.95 8.96
C HIS A 59 -3.87 15.03 8.23
N THR A 60 -3.80 13.72 8.45
CA THR A 60 -4.71 12.76 7.81
C THR A 60 -6.14 12.88 8.35
N LEU A 61 -6.32 13.16 9.65
CA LEU A 61 -7.62 13.45 10.25
C LEU A 61 -8.28 14.68 9.62
N LEU A 62 -7.53 15.75 9.39
CA LEU A 62 -8.01 16.95 8.69
C LEU A 62 -8.44 16.67 7.25
N LEU A 63 -7.85 15.66 6.60
CA LEU A 63 -8.18 15.26 5.23
C LEU A 63 -9.42 14.38 5.11
N MET A 64 -9.90 13.79 6.22
CA MET A 64 -11.01 12.82 6.20
C MET A 64 -12.22 13.28 5.36
N PRO A 65 -12.72 14.53 5.50
CA PRO A 65 -13.87 15.01 4.73
C PRO A 65 -13.59 15.25 3.24
N PHE A 66 -12.30 15.36 2.84
CA PHE A 66 -11.88 15.87 1.53
C PHE A 66 -11.33 14.81 0.58
N TRP A 67 -11.23 13.56 1.02
CA TRP A 67 -10.74 12.46 0.19
C TRP A 67 -11.55 12.21 -1.11
N ASP A 68 -12.78 12.74 -1.20
CA ASP A 68 -13.57 12.73 -2.44
C ASP A 68 -12.97 13.65 -3.54
N GLU A 69 -11.94 14.44 -3.23
CA GLU A 69 -11.18 15.24 -4.18
C GLU A 69 -10.17 14.42 -5.01
N TRP A 70 -9.95 13.15 -4.67
CA TRP A 70 -9.11 12.22 -5.44
C TRP A 70 -9.95 11.33 -6.34
N TYR A 71 -9.46 11.08 -7.56
CA TYR A 71 -10.17 10.23 -8.52
C TYR A 71 -10.20 8.76 -8.10
N TYR A 72 -9.08 8.24 -7.58
CA TYR A 72 -8.97 6.84 -7.19
C TYR A 72 -9.18 6.67 -5.68
N SER A 73 -10.07 5.76 -5.32
CA SER A 73 -10.43 5.47 -3.93
C SER A 73 -9.28 4.85 -3.12
N ASN A 74 -8.30 4.22 -3.77
CA ASN A 74 -7.16 3.63 -3.07
C ASN A 74 -6.30 4.67 -2.36
N VAL A 75 -6.22 5.92 -2.86
CA VAL A 75 -5.47 6.98 -2.18
C VAL A 75 -6.00 7.18 -0.76
N ALA A 76 -7.30 7.37 -0.62
CA ALA A 76 -7.92 7.52 0.70
C ALA A 76 -7.68 6.27 1.58
N ASN A 77 -7.87 5.08 1.03
CA ASN A 77 -7.72 3.83 1.78
C ASN A 77 -6.29 3.65 2.33
N GLU A 78 -5.27 3.89 1.51
CA GLU A 78 -3.87 3.76 1.90
C GLU A 78 -3.49 4.74 3.02
N TYR A 79 -3.91 6.00 2.91
CA TYR A 79 -3.68 7.00 3.97
C TYR A 79 -4.46 6.68 5.24
N MET A 80 -5.72 6.24 5.12
CA MET A 80 -6.52 5.84 6.28
C MET A 80 -5.93 4.62 7.00
N MET A 81 -5.37 3.66 6.27
CA MET A 81 -4.66 2.52 6.86
C MET A 81 -3.37 2.95 7.56
N ALA A 82 -2.57 3.79 6.91
CA ALA A 82 -1.36 4.35 7.53
C ALA A 82 -1.69 5.14 8.81
N MET A 83 -2.78 5.91 8.80
CA MET A 83 -3.28 6.64 9.97
C MET A 83 -3.69 5.68 11.09
N CYS A 84 -4.44 4.61 10.80
CA CYS A 84 -4.83 3.62 11.81
C CYS A 84 -3.61 2.93 12.42
N PHE A 85 -2.66 2.51 11.57
CA PHE A 85 -1.40 1.92 12.00
C PHE A 85 -0.63 2.86 12.94
N ALA A 86 -0.42 4.12 12.53
CA ALA A 86 0.29 5.12 13.29
C ALA A 86 -0.42 5.49 14.60
N ALA A 87 -1.76 5.62 14.57
CA ALA A 87 -2.56 5.97 15.74
C ALA A 87 -2.43 4.94 16.86
N LYS A 88 -2.37 3.65 16.52
CA LYS A 88 -2.10 2.59 17.52
C LYS A 88 -0.70 2.67 18.13
N LYS A 89 0.27 3.23 17.42
CA LYS A 89 1.64 3.40 17.92
C LYS A 89 1.74 4.56 18.91
N ILE A 90 0.98 5.63 18.68
CA ILE A 90 1.04 6.87 19.47
C ILE A 90 -0.10 7.01 20.48
N GLY A 91 -1.00 6.02 20.58
CA GLY A 91 -2.09 6.03 21.57
C GLY A 91 -3.27 6.94 21.22
N ARG A 92 -3.52 7.19 19.92
CA ARG A 92 -4.61 8.06 19.42
C ARG A 92 -5.77 7.29 18.78
N GLU A 93 -5.96 6.03 19.19
CA GLU A 93 -6.97 5.15 18.64
C GLU A 93 -8.40 5.69 18.78
N ALA A 94 -8.71 6.32 19.92
CA ALA A 94 -10.05 6.85 20.19
C ALA A 94 -10.43 7.99 19.22
N GLU A 95 -9.49 8.87 18.92
CA GLU A 95 -9.68 9.98 17.99
C GLU A 95 -9.87 9.49 16.56
N VAL A 96 -9.00 8.58 16.10
CA VAL A 96 -9.12 7.98 14.77
C VAL A 96 -10.40 7.15 14.63
N SER A 97 -10.77 6.37 15.65
CA SER A 97 -12.03 5.60 15.64
C SER A 97 -13.24 6.53 15.51
N LYS A 98 -13.22 7.67 16.21
CA LYS A 98 -14.28 8.68 16.10
C LYS A 98 -14.36 9.24 14.68
N ALA A 99 -13.24 9.63 14.07
CA ALA A 99 -13.22 10.16 12.71
C ALA A 99 -13.70 9.13 11.66
N LEU A 100 -13.36 7.85 11.83
CA LEU A 100 -13.86 6.76 10.97
C LEU A 100 -15.38 6.57 11.11
N GLN A 101 -15.93 6.70 12.32
CA GLN A 101 -17.37 6.64 12.57
C GLN A 101 -18.10 7.84 11.96
N GLU A 102 -17.57 9.05 12.14
CA GLU A 102 -18.12 10.27 11.54
C GLU A 102 -18.12 10.18 10.01
N GLU A 103 -17.06 9.63 9.41
CA GLU A 103 -17.00 9.40 7.96
C GLU A 103 -18.01 8.34 7.50
N GLN A 104 -18.22 7.26 8.26
CA GLN A 104 -19.30 6.30 7.96
C GLN A 104 -20.68 6.95 8.00
N SER A 105 -20.95 7.77 9.02
CA SER A 105 -22.22 8.48 9.13
C SER A 105 -22.44 9.42 7.94
N ARG A 106 -21.41 10.20 7.58
CA ARG A 106 -21.44 11.08 6.41
C ARG A 106 -21.73 10.31 5.11
N LEU A 107 -21.07 9.17 4.91
CA LEU A 107 -21.25 8.33 3.72
C LEU A 107 -22.62 7.65 3.70
N MET A 108 -23.14 7.23 4.84
CA MET A 108 -24.51 6.68 4.95
C MET A 108 -25.55 7.75 4.58
N GLU A 109 -25.38 8.98 5.05
CA GLU A 109 -26.28 10.10 4.70
C GLU A 109 -26.19 10.47 3.22
N ALA A 110 -24.98 10.49 2.65
CA ALA A 110 -24.77 10.89 1.26
C ALA A 110 -25.07 9.79 0.23
N GLU A 111 -24.86 8.52 0.59
CA GLU A 111 -24.91 7.37 -0.31
C GLU A 111 -25.65 6.14 0.29
N GLU A 112 -26.75 6.37 1.00
CA GLU A 112 -27.51 5.34 1.75
C GLU A 112 -27.74 4.06 0.94
N GLU A 113 -28.26 4.18 -0.29
CA GLU A 113 -28.56 3.02 -1.14
C GLU A 113 -27.30 2.18 -1.44
N LYS A 114 -26.16 2.82 -1.71
CA LYS A 114 -24.90 2.12 -1.96
C LYS A 114 -24.36 1.47 -0.67
N CYS A 115 -24.50 2.15 0.46
CA CYS A 115 -24.08 1.63 1.76
C CYS A 115 -24.90 0.38 2.13
N LEU A 116 -26.23 0.45 2.03
CA LEU A 116 -27.13 -0.69 2.34
C LEU A 116 -26.92 -1.88 1.40
N LYS A 117 -26.56 -1.63 0.13
CA LYS A 117 -26.21 -2.69 -0.84
C LYS A 117 -24.79 -3.23 -0.69
N GLY A 118 -23.98 -2.65 0.21
CA GLY A 118 -22.57 -3.00 0.38
C GLY A 118 -21.68 -2.61 -0.79
N SER A 119 -22.12 -1.72 -1.68
CA SER A 119 -21.34 -1.24 -2.82
C SER A 119 -20.60 0.08 -2.56
N CYS A 120 -20.84 0.74 -1.43
CA CYS A 120 -20.05 1.90 -1.00
C CYS A 120 -18.69 1.43 -0.42
N GLN A 121 -17.66 1.43 -1.27
CA GLN A 121 -16.33 0.93 -0.91
C GLN A 121 -15.74 1.62 0.31
N ARG A 122 -15.81 2.96 0.38
CA ARG A 122 -15.20 3.75 1.45
C ARG A 122 -15.90 3.54 2.80
N TYR A 123 -17.22 3.40 2.78
CA TYR A 123 -18.01 3.06 3.97
C TYR A 123 -17.62 1.68 4.53
N ASN A 124 -17.53 0.68 3.63
CA ASN A 124 -17.10 -0.67 3.99
C ASN A 124 -15.66 -0.67 4.52
N TYR A 125 -14.78 0.11 3.92
CA TYR A 125 -13.39 0.17 4.34
C TYR A 125 -13.24 0.82 5.73
N CYS A 126 -14.01 1.88 6.03
CA CYS A 126 -14.08 2.41 7.39
C CYS A 126 -14.51 1.34 8.42
N LYS A 127 -15.41 0.42 8.05
CA LYS A 127 -15.84 -0.68 8.94
C LYS A 127 -14.68 -1.61 9.25
N ILE A 128 -13.94 -2.01 8.23
CA ILE A 128 -12.76 -2.87 8.37
C ILE A 128 -11.70 -2.19 9.26
N LEU A 129 -11.47 -0.89 9.06
CA LEU A 129 -10.53 -0.13 9.89
C LEU A 129 -11.01 0.00 11.34
N LEU A 130 -12.31 0.19 11.58
CA LEU A 130 -12.87 0.19 12.94
C LEU A 130 -12.67 -1.16 13.64
N ASP A 131 -12.90 -2.27 12.93
CA ASP A 131 -12.63 -3.61 13.44
C ASP A 131 -11.13 -3.78 13.79
N TYR A 132 -10.23 -3.28 12.94
CA TYR A 132 -8.79 -3.25 13.23
C TYR A 132 -8.45 -2.43 14.48
N MET A 133 -9.02 -1.23 14.61
CA MET A 133 -8.75 -0.37 15.77
C MET A 133 -9.20 -1.03 17.09
N GLN A 134 -10.33 -1.76 17.08
CA GLN A 134 -10.92 -2.39 18.26
C GLN A 134 -10.32 -3.77 18.60
N GLN A 135 -10.08 -4.60 17.60
CA GLN A 135 -9.77 -6.02 17.78
C GLN A 135 -8.31 -6.36 17.45
N ASP A 136 -7.55 -5.39 16.96
CA ASP A 136 -6.18 -5.58 16.44
C ASP A 136 -6.10 -6.61 15.30
N ILE A 137 -7.22 -6.79 14.59
CA ILE A 137 -7.31 -7.64 13.41
C ILE A 137 -7.09 -6.75 12.20
N LEU A 138 -5.88 -6.79 11.64
CA LEU A 138 -5.59 -6.11 10.39
C LEU A 138 -6.55 -6.59 9.28
N PRO A 139 -6.92 -5.71 8.32
CA PRO A 139 -7.68 -6.09 7.14
C PRO A 139 -7.15 -7.40 6.54
N GLU A 140 -8.03 -8.30 6.11
CA GLU A 140 -7.68 -9.65 5.62
C GLU A 140 -6.39 -9.64 4.81
N SER A 141 -5.31 -10.19 5.38
CA SER A 141 -4.02 -10.28 4.73
C SER A 141 -3.77 -11.72 4.35
N ARG A 142 -3.55 -11.94 3.04
CA ARG A 142 -3.10 -13.22 2.48
C ARG A 142 -1.86 -13.77 3.20
N SER A 143 -1.09 -12.92 3.87
CA SER A 143 0.12 -13.29 4.60
C SER A 143 -0.11 -13.92 5.97
N LYS A 144 -1.20 -13.58 6.67
CA LYS A 144 -1.44 -14.02 8.06
C LYS A 144 -1.82 -15.50 8.11
N ASP A 145 -2.66 -15.92 7.18
CA ASP A 145 -3.25 -17.26 7.13
C ASP A 145 -2.69 -18.10 5.97
N TYR A 146 -1.55 -17.71 5.40
CA TYR A 146 -0.93 -18.48 4.33
C TYR A 146 -0.59 -19.89 4.81
N GLN A 147 -1.12 -20.88 4.08
CA GLN A 147 -0.82 -22.29 4.26
C GLN A 147 -0.50 -22.88 2.89
N PRO A 148 0.67 -23.51 2.72
CA PRO A 148 0.99 -24.13 1.44
C PRO A 148 0.02 -25.28 1.13
N PRO A 149 -0.18 -25.60 -0.16
CA PRO A 149 -0.99 -26.74 -0.58
C PRO A 149 -0.53 -28.04 0.08
N LYS A 150 -1.46 -28.84 0.58
CA LYS A 150 -1.16 -30.15 1.21
C LYS A 150 -0.47 -31.14 0.27
N ALA A 151 -0.73 -31.02 -1.04
CA ALA A 151 -0.12 -31.80 -2.09
C ALA A 151 0.39 -30.83 -3.17
N PRO A 152 1.59 -30.26 -3.00
CA PRO A 152 2.12 -29.26 -3.91
C PRO A 152 2.44 -29.88 -5.28
N LYS A 153 2.21 -29.12 -6.34
CA LYS A 153 2.57 -29.45 -7.72
C LYS A 153 3.88 -28.76 -8.11
N THR A 154 4.69 -29.47 -8.87
CA THR A 154 5.91 -28.95 -9.47
C THR A 154 5.61 -27.96 -10.60
N ALA A 155 6.60 -27.12 -10.94
CA ALA A 155 6.50 -26.23 -12.10
C ALA A 155 6.20 -26.99 -13.40
N SER A 156 6.82 -28.15 -13.62
CA SER A 156 6.61 -28.99 -14.81
C SER A 156 5.16 -29.46 -14.95
N GLU A 157 4.53 -29.89 -13.85
CA GLU A 157 3.12 -30.29 -13.83
C GLU A 157 2.21 -29.10 -14.16
N LEU A 158 2.46 -27.94 -13.55
CA LEU A 158 1.67 -26.72 -13.78
C LEU A 158 1.83 -26.17 -15.20
N ILE A 159 3.02 -26.27 -15.79
CA ILE A 159 3.27 -25.94 -17.19
C ILE A 159 2.45 -26.84 -18.11
N ALA A 160 2.48 -28.16 -17.87
CA ALA A 160 1.75 -29.13 -18.68
C ALA A 160 0.21 -28.94 -18.56
N GLU A 161 -0.30 -28.78 -17.34
CA GLU A 161 -1.73 -28.54 -17.08
C GLU A 161 -2.22 -27.22 -17.68
N GLY A 162 -1.42 -26.16 -17.52
CA GLY A 162 -1.75 -24.83 -18.01
C GLY A 162 -1.45 -24.60 -19.49
N LYS A 163 -0.78 -25.55 -20.15
CA LYS A 163 -0.21 -25.43 -21.51
C LYS A 163 0.60 -24.13 -21.67
N LEU A 164 1.43 -23.84 -20.67
CA LEU A 164 2.17 -22.58 -20.58
C LEU A 164 3.38 -22.60 -21.51
N ASN A 165 3.62 -21.49 -22.20
CA ASN A 165 4.85 -21.30 -22.97
C ASN A 165 5.87 -20.51 -22.13
N SER A 166 6.94 -21.18 -21.69
CA SER A 166 8.00 -20.58 -20.86
C SER A 166 8.80 -19.46 -21.53
N GLU A 167 8.67 -19.26 -22.85
CA GLU A 167 9.30 -18.14 -23.56
C GLU A 167 8.49 -16.84 -23.40
N LYS A 168 7.19 -16.92 -23.12
CA LYS A 168 6.31 -15.75 -23.01
C LYS A 168 6.27 -15.21 -21.58
N ASP A 169 6.58 -13.93 -21.41
CA ASP A 169 6.59 -13.28 -20.09
C ASP A 169 5.23 -13.36 -19.37
N PHE A 170 4.12 -13.26 -20.12
CA PHE A 170 2.79 -13.46 -19.56
C PHE A 170 2.61 -14.84 -18.93
N ASP A 171 3.06 -15.89 -19.62
CA ASP A 171 2.96 -17.27 -19.13
C ASP A 171 3.95 -17.53 -18.00
N LYS A 172 5.12 -16.85 -17.99
CA LYS A 172 6.05 -16.88 -16.86
C LYS A 172 5.40 -16.30 -15.60
N MET A 173 4.79 -15.12 -15.67
CA MET A 173 4.08 -14.52 -14.55
C MET A 173 2.88 -15.37 -14.10
N LYS A 174 2.14 -15.94 -15.05
CA LYS A 174 1.04 -16.87 -14.75
C LYS A 174 1.54 -18.13 -14.03
N LEU A 175 2.70 -18.67 -14.40
CA LEU A 175 3.32 -19.79 -13.71
C LEU A 175 3.69 -19.43 -12.26
N LEU A 176 4.24 -18.24 -12.02
CA LEU A 176 4.55 -17.78 -10.65
C LEU A 176 3.27 -17.75 -9.79
N ASN A 177 2.17 -17.19 -10.31
CA ASN A 177 0.89 -17.19 -9.60
C ASN A 177 0.36 -18.61 -9.34
N LEU A 178 0.53 -19.53 -10.30
CA LEU A 178 0.13 -20.93 -10.12
C LEU A 178 0.99 -21.65 -9.08
N LEU A 179 2.31 -21.38 -9.03
CA LEU A 179 3.21 -21.92 -8.03
C LEU A 179 2.81 -21.41 -6.63
N PHE A 180 2.52 -20.12 -6.48
CA PHE A 180 2.01 -19.59 -5.20
C PHE A 180 0.74 -20.31 -4.72
N MET A 181 -0.19 -20.62 -5.62
CA MET A 181 -1.48 -21.24 -5.29
C MET A 181 -1.44 -22.77 -5.15
N LYS A 182 -0.55 -23.45 -5.88
CA LYS A 182 -0.60 -24.91 -6.08
C LYS A 182 0.75 -25.61 -5.89
N GLY A 183 1.84 -24.87 -5.90
CA GLY A 183 3.20 -25.39 -5.68
C GLY A 183 3.67 -25.26 -4.24
N SER A 184 4.93 -25.61 -4.00
CA SER A 184 5.59 -25.40 -2.73
C SER A 184 6.06 -23.93 -2.60
N PRO A 185 6.21 -23.39 -1.38
CA PRO A 185 6.78 -22.07 -1.18
C PRO A 185 8.23 -22.00 -1.68
N GLU A 186 9.00 -23.09 -1.57
CA GLU A 186 10.36 -23.22 -2.11
C GLU A 186 10.38 -23.07 -3.64
N ASP A 187 9.55 -23.84 -4.36
CA ASP A 187 9.46 -23.73 -5.82
C ASP A 187 8.99 -22.34 -6.27
N THR A 188 8.10 -21.72 -5.47
CA THR A 188 7.57 -20.38 -5.77
C THR A 188 8.66 -19.33 -5.70
N VAL A 189 9.45 -19.31 -4.63
CA VAL A 189 10.54 -18.32 -4.48
C VAL A 189 11.69 -18.59 -5.44
N ASP A 190 12.05 -19.86 -5.66
CA ASP A 190 13.06 -20.26 -6.64
C ASP A 190 12.69 -19.80 -8.05
N TYR A 191 11.41 -19.86 -8.40
CA TYR A 191 10.92 -19.41 -9.69
C TYR A 191 10.80 -17.88 -9.76
N TYR A 192 10.36 -17.22 -8.68
CA TYR A 192 10.37 -15.76 -8.56
C TYR A 192 11.77 -15.20 -8.87
N GLU A 193 12.82 -15.76 -8.27
CA GLU A 193 14.20 -15.31 -8.49
C GLU A 193 14.64 -15.40 -9.96
N ARG A 194 14.08 -16.32 -10.74
CA ARG A 194 14.40 -16.46 -12.18
C ARG A 194 13.72 -15.41 -13.05
N ILE A 195 12.65 -14.80 -12.55
CA ILE A 195 11.80 -13.88 -13.34
C ILE A 195 11.66 -12.49 -12.72
N LYS A 196 12.31 -12.22 -11.57
CA LYS A 196 12.17 -10.96 -10.83
C LYS A 196 12.58 -9.72 -11.62
N ASP A 197 13.41 -9.88 -12.66
CA ASP A 197 13.83 -8.79 -13.54
C ASP A 197 12.78 -8.45 -14.63
N LEU A 198 11.67 -9.20 -14.71
CA LEU A 198 10.52 -8.84 -15.54
C LEU A 198 9.74 -7.67 -14.93
N ASN A 199 8.88 -7.04 -15.72
CA ASN A 199 7.93 -6.04 -15.22
C ASN A 199 6.80 -6.71 -14.43
N LEU A 200 7.08 -7.06 -13.18
CA LEU A 200 6.14 -7.67 -12.26
C LEU A 200 5.19 -6.62 -11.67
N GLY A 201 3.90 -6.97 -11.56
CA GLY A 201 2.93 -6.19 -10.77
C GLY A 201 2.98 -6.51 -9.26
N GLU A 202 2.28 -5.70 -8.46
CA GLU A 202 2.31 -5.72 -6.98
C GLU A 202 2.01 -7.11 -6.39
N LEU A 203 1.06 -7.83 -7.00
CA LEU A 203 0.66 -9.18 -6.59
C LEU A 203 1.87 -10.12 -6.47
N TYR A 204 2.82 -10.07 -7.40
CA TYR A 204 3.94 -11.01 -7.42
C TYR A 204 4.98 -10.68 -6.35
N TYR A 205 5.19 -9.40 -6.04
CA TYR A 205 6.00 -9.00 -4.90
C TYR A 205 5.36 -9.41 -3.57
N GLU A 206 4.05 -9.22 -3.41
CA GLU A 206 3.31 -9.69 -2.24
C GLU A 206 3.45 -11.22 -2.08
N GLN A 207 3.25 -11.99 -3.14
CA GLN A 207 3.36 -13.45 -3.12
C GLN A 207 4.77 -13.91 -2.72
N ALA A 208 5.81 -13.30 -3.28
CA ALA A 208 7.19 -13.61 -2.92
C ALA A 208 7.48 -13.28 -1.45
N CYS A 209 7.02 -12.13 -0.93
CA CYS A 209 7.15 -11.78 0.48
C CYS A 209 6.46 -12.80 1.39
N ILE A 210 5.26 -13.25 1.03
CA ILE A 210 4.50 -14.26 1.80
C ILE A 210 5.27 -15.58 1.86
N CYS A 211 5.76 -16.09 0.72
CA CYS A 211 6.50 -17.35 0.68
C CYS A 211 7.85 -17.24 1.41
N TYR A 212 8.64 -16.18 1.20
CA TYR A 212 9.90 -15.98 1.93
C TYR A 212 9.70 -15.88 3.44
N ARG A 213 8.64 -15.19 3.87
CA ARG A 213 8.26 -15.11 5.28
C ARG A 213 7.87 -16.48 5.85
N TYR A 214 7.10 -17.27 5.10
CA TYR A 214 6.75 -18.63 5.49
C TYR A 214 8.01 -19.51 5.67
N LEU A 215 8.99 -19.35 4.80
CA LEU A 215 10.29 -20.05 4.87
C LEU A 215 11.26 -19.47 5.93
N GLY A 216 10.86 -18.44 6.67
CA GLY A 216 11.70 -17.79 7.69
C GLY A 216 12.84 -16.92 7.13
N GLN A 217 12.81 -16.58 5.84
CA GLN A 217 13.89 -15.86 5.15
C GLN A 217 13.63 -14.35 5.17
N LYS A 218 13.81 -13.71 6.33
CA LYS A 218 13.51 -12.28 6.52
C LYS A 218 14.32 -11.34 5.62
N ASP A 219 15.61 -11.63 5.41
CA ASP A 219 16.46 -10.78 4.54
C ASP A 219 15.96 -10.78 3.09
N LYS A 220 15.45 -11.92 2.62
CA LYS A 220 14.84 -12.03 1.29
C LYS A 220 13.53 -11.26 1.18
N VAL A 221 12.72 -11.21 2.23
CA VAL A 221 11.53 -10.34 2.26
C VAL A 221 11.95 -8.89 2.04
N LEU A 222 12.99 -8.42 2.73
CA LEU A 222 13.48 -7.04 2.56
C LEU A 222 14.02 -6.78 1.14
N GLU A 223 14.76 -7.71 0.53
CA GLU A 223 15.21 -7.60 -0.88
C GLU A 223 14.03 -7.45 -1.87
N VAL A 224 12.93 -8.18 -1.63
CA VAL A 224 11.70 -8.07 -2.44
C VAL A 224 11.01 -6.72 -2.20
N VAL A 225 10.94 -6.25 -0.95
CA VAL A 225 10.36 -4.94 -0.60
C VAL A 225 11.17 -3.80 -1.22
N GLU A 226 12.50 -3.87 -1.23
CA GLU A 226 13.36 -2.90 -1.92
C GLU A 226 13.09 -2.87 -3.42
N SER A 227 12.97 -4.06 -4.04
CA SER A 227 12.66 -4.18 -5.47
C SER A 227 11.28 -3.60 -5.80
N TRP A 228 10.28 -3.87 -4.97
CA TRP A 228 8.94 -3.28 -5.09
C TRP A 228 8.99 -1.75 -4.91
N ALA A 229 9.69 -1.25 -3.90
CA ALA A 229 9.83 0.18 -3.67
C ALA A 229 10.43 0.90 -4.89
N LYS A 230 11.47 0.31 -5.47
CA LYS A 230 12.15 0.78 -6.69
C LYS A 230 11.25 0.79 -7.94
N SER A 231 10.36 -0.20 -8.07
CA SER A 231 9.42 -0.28 -9.20
C SER A 231 8.40 0.88 -9.27
N LYS A 232 8.21 1.61 -8.17
CA LYS A 232 7.24 2.71 -8.03
C LYS A 232 5.80 2.35 -8.39
N LEU A 233 5.40 1.07 -8.27
CA LEU A 233 4.00 0.64 -8.47
C LEU A 233 3.01 1.36 -7.53
N TRP A 234 3.51 1.86 -6.41
CA TRP A 234 2.77 2.65 -5.43
C TRP A 234 2.40 4.07 -5.89
N ASP A 235 2.97 4.58 -6.99
CA ASP A 235 2.81 5.99 -7.44
C ASP A 235 1.62 6.21 -8.39
N VAL A 236 1.03 5.11 -8.89
CA VAL A 236 0.22 5.09 -10.13
C VAL A 236 -1.10 5.84 -9.99
N ALA A 237 -1.67 5.93 -8.78
CA ALA A 237 -3.01 6.48 -8.59
C ALA A 237 -3.03 8.01 -8.47
N SER A 238 -2.03 8.67 -7.89
CA SER A 238 -2.05 10.13 -7.76
C SER A 238 -0.66 10.75 -7.69
N PRO A 239 -0.45 11.93 -8.31
CA PRO A 239 0.77 12.72 -8.10
C PRO A 239 1.05 13.02 -6.62
N THR A 240 0.01 13.08 -5.78
CA THR A 240 0.16 13.35 -4.34
C THR A 240 0.65 12.15 -3.52
N GLN A 241 0.64 10.93 -4.07
CA GLN A 241 1.29 9.77 -3.44
C GLN A 241 2.79 9.88 -3.69
N VAL A 242 3.47 10.63 -2.83
CA VAL A 242 4.91 10.87 -2.95
C VAL A 242 5.77 9.83 -2.23
N ARG A 243 5.13 8.90 -1.51
CA ARG A 243 5.74 7.80 -0.77
C ARG A 243 4.93 6.50 -0.99
N PRO A 244 5.51 5.33 -0.71
CA PRO A 244 4.84 4.03 -0.83
C PRO A 244 3.73 3.82 0.21
N MET A 245 2.64 4.60 0.15
CA MET A 245 1.56 4.52 1.14
C MET A 245 0.87 3.15 1.14
N SER A 246 0.83 2.48 -0.02
CA SER A 246 0.37 1.09 -0.13
C SER A 246 1.14 0.12 0.76
N PHE A 247 2.37 0.42 1.19
CA PHE A 247 3.13 -0.48 2.06
C PHE A 247 2.48 -0.63 3.45
N PHE A 248 1.76 0.37 3.93
CA PHE A 248 1.00 0.27 5.19
C PHE A 248 -0.20 -0.67 5.09
N MET A 249 -0.63 -1.03 3.87
CA MET A 249 -1.72 -1.98 3.64
C MET A 249 -1.31 -3.44 3.92
N TYR A 250 0.00 -3.71 4.00
CA TYR A 250 0.53 -5.05 4.16
C TYR A 250 1.07 -5.24 5.58
N PRO A 251 0.39 -6.05 6.44
CA PRO A 251 0.83 -6.32 7.81
C PRO A 251 2.29 -6.77 7.94
N PHE A 252 2.77 -7.60 7.01
CA PHE A 252 4.14 -8.08 7.04
C PHE A 252 5.16 -6.96 6.76
N MET A 253 4.77 -5.85 6.10
CA MET A 253 5.68 -4.73 5.85
C MET A 253 5.88 -3.85 7.07
N HIS A 254 4.95 -3.87 8.04
CA HIS A 254 5.01 -3.01 9.22
C HIS A 254 6.29 -3.20 10.03
N GLU A 255 6.81 -4.44 10.13
CA GLU A 255 8.08 -4.69 10.83
C GLU A 255 9.29 -4.03 10.14
N TYR A 256 9.25 -3.90 8.80
CA TYR A 256 10.31 -3.29 8.01
C TYR A 256 10.18 -1.76 7.96
N LEU A 257 8.96 -1.23 7.95
CA LEU A 257 8.72 0.21 8.04
C LEU A 257 9.12 0.79 9.42
N GLU A 258 9.01 -0.01 10.48
CA GLU A 258 9.35 0.40 11.84
C GLU A 258 10.84 0.23 12.17
N ASN A 259 11.52 -0.70 11.50
CA ASN A 259 12.95 -0.93 11.71
C ASN A 259 13.78 0.14 10.99
N GLU A 260 14.68 0.81 11.73
CA GLU A 260 15.52 1.89 11.20
C GLU A 260 16.33 1.50 9.97
N GLU A 261 16.98 0.34 10.03
CA GLU A 261 17.91 -0.11 8.98
C GLU A 261 17.13 -0.55 7.74
N SER A 262 16.04 -1.30 7.92
CA SER A 262 15.13 -1.66 6.83
C SER A 262 14.56 -0.43 6.15
N LEU A 263 14.05 0.55 6.91
CA LEU A 263 13.48 1.78 6.37
C LEU A 263 14.53 2.61 5.63
N LYS A 264 15.76 2.70 6.17
CA LYS A 264 16.88 3.36 5.51
C LYS A 264 17.16 2.74 4.15
N ARG A 265 17.29 1.41 4.08
CA ARG A 265 17.50 0.67 2.84
C ARG A 265 16.37 0.90 1.81
N ILE A 266 15.12 0.85 2.26
CA ILE A 266 13.96 1.13 1.40
C ILE A 266 14.04 2.57 0.84
N ARG A 267 14.41 3.55 1.67
CA ARG A 267 14.59 4.94 1.20
C ARG A 267 15.74 5.07 0.20
N GLU A 268 16.85 4.39 0.44
CA GLU A 268 18.02 4.41 -0.45
C GLU A 268 17.66 3.91 -1.85
N VAL A 269 16.83 2.87 -1.99
CA VAL A 269 16.42 2.38 -3.33
C VAL A 269 15.34 3.23 -4.00
N ILE A 270 14.60 4.05 -3.22
CA ILE A 270 13.60 4.99 -3.78
C ILE A 270 14.30 6.27 -4.27
N PHE A 271 15.29 6.77 -3.52
CA PHE A 271 15.91 8.08 -3.72
C PHE A 271 17.31 8.05 -4.37
N GLY A 272 17.98 6.90 -4.36
CA GLY A 272 19.30 6.67 -4.96
C GLY A 272 19.23 6.23 -6.41
#